data_AF-A0A4Q6G7N0-F1
#
_entry.id   AF-A0A4Q6G7N0-F1
#
_cell.length_a   1.000
_cell.length_b   1.000
_cell.length_c   1.000
_cell.angle_alpha   90.00
_cell.angle_beta   90.00
_cell.angle_gamma   90.00
#
_symmetry.space_group_name_H-M   'P 1'
#
loop_
_entity.id
_entity.type
_entity.pdbx_description
1 polymer ?
#
loop_
_entity_poly.entity_id
_entity_poly.type
_entity_poly.pdbx_seq_one_letter_code
_entity_poly.pdbx_strand_id
1 'polypeptide(L)'
;MFFALGQKLKRYFPKLDNSTLIASGGAAGIAAAFNTPLGGIVFAIEELIGPHFHRMRSSMLIAVIIAGMVAQSLVGPYLVFGSLNVASPDFGIMGPTLLVSCLMGVLGGLSCKSFMFIHTWLSTQTLRSKYLFTAVLGLALGTLLTFTHSDLLAGGGIPLIRDLLWKPTQISPWLGFEKWLGMMLTFMSGIAGGFFAPALAVGAIFGKIAAQILALPQATTLILIGMVSLLSSMARAPFTALVLVSEMSNSHAVILPLMIASLVGLFVSRLVEKRSYYHFQSEHWKAQLIPKEKAS
;
A
#
# COMPACT_ATOMS: atom_id res chain seq x y z
N MET A 1 4.98 17.52 7.98
CA MET A 1 3.70 18.24 7.81
C MET A 1 2.71 17.97 8.94
N PHE A 2 2.20 16.75 9.12
CA PHE A 2 1.20 16.44 10.16
C PHE A 2 1.63 16.76 11.59
N PHE A 3 2.91 16.53 11.92
CA PHE A 3 3.48 16.95 13.21
C PHE A 3 3.44 18.47 13.42
N ALA A 4 3.82 19.26 12.41
CA ALA A 4 3.82 20.72 12.49
C ALA A 4 2.40 21.29 12.58
N LEU A 5 1.44 20.68 11.85
CA LEU A 5 0.02 21.03 11.93
C LEU A 5 -0.55 20.68 13.31
N GLY A 6 -0.21 19.49 13.82
CA GLY A 6 -0.59 19.04 15.16
C GLY A 6 -0.06 19.94 16.27
N GLN A 7 1.19 20.41 16.16
CA GLN A 7 1.76 21.37 17.13
C GLN A 7 0.97 22.70 17.15
N LYS A 8 0.56 23.22 15.98
CA LYS A 8 -0.29 24.41 15.92
C LYS A 8 -1.67 24.17 16.53
N LEU A 9 -2.25 22.99 16.30
CA LEU A 9 -3.56 22.61 16.86
C LEU A 9 -3.51 22.33 18.36
N LYS A 10 -2.37 21.94 18.91
CA LYS A 10 -2.17 21.72 20.35
C LYS A 10 -2.42 22.98 21.18
N ARG A 11 -2.24 24.17 20.58
CA ARG A 11 -2.60 25.46 21.19
C ARG A 11 -4.09 25.56 21.51
N TYR A 12 -4.94 24.89 20.73
CA TYR A 12 -6.39 24.86 20.91
C TYR A 12 -6.88 23.61 21.66
N PHE A 13 -6.13 22.50 21.56
CA PHE A 13 -6.46 21.23 22.21
C PHE A 13 -5.28 20.70 23.06
N PRO A 14 -5.00 21.31 24.23
CA PRO A 14 -3.82 21.00 25.04
C PRO A 14 -3.81 19.59 25.64
N LYS A 15 -4.98 18.93 25.73
CA LYS A 15 -5.13 17.56 26.26
C LYS A 15 -4.78 16.45 25.25
N LEU A 16 -4.56 16.78 23.98
CA LEU A 16 -4.19 15.79 22.96
C LEU A 16 -2.69 15.49 22.99
N ASP A 17 -2.36 14.21 23.09
CA ASP A 17 -0.98 13.75 22.98
C ASP A 17 -0.48 13.85 21.52
N ASN A 18 0.83 14.05 21.34
CA ASN A 18 1.47 14.16 20.03
C ASN A 18 1.29 12.88 19.22
N SER A 19 1.32 11.72 19.89
CA SER A 19 1.05 10.42 19.28
C SER A 19 -0.34 10.38 18.63
N THR A 20 -1.35 10.94 19.31
CA THR A 20 -2.74 11.02 18.82
C THR A 20 -2.86 11.91 17.61
N LEU A 21 -2.19 13.06 17.62
CA LEU A 21 -2.21 13.99 16.50
C LEU A 21 -1.51 13.42 15.26
N ILE A 22 -0.35 12.77 15.44
CA ILE A 22 0.38 12.12 14.33
C ILE A 22 -0.45 10.99 13.74
N ALA A 23 -0.99 10.11 14.59
CA ALA A 23 -1.78 8.98 14.14
C ALA A 23 -3.07 9.45 13.43
N SER A 24 -3.78 10.43 14.01
CA SER A 24 -5.01 10.99 13.42
C SER A 24 -4.72 11.68 12.08
N GLY A 25 -3.62 12.42 11.98
CA GLY A 25 -3.18 13.04 10.73
C GLY A 25 -2.81 12.01 9.66
N GLY A 26 -2.11 10.92 10.03
CA GLY A 26 -1.80 9.82 9.13
C GLY A 26 -3.06 9.11 8.61
N ALA A 27 -3.99 8.80 9.51
CA ALA A 27 -5.29 8.21 9.17
C ALA A 27 -6.11 9.09 8.22
N ALA A 28 -6.21 10.38 8.53
CA ALA A 28 -6.88 11.39 7.72
C ALA A 28 -6.24 11.52 6.32
N GLY A 29 -4.91 11.45 6.25
CA GLY A 29 -4.16 11.48 4.99
C GLY A 29 -4.49 10.29 4.09
N ILE A 30 -4.51 9.07 4.63
CA ILE A 30 -4.90 7.86 3.87
C ILE A 30 -6.35 7.95 3.42
N ALA A 31 -7.26 8.36 4.32
CA ALA A 31 -8.67 8.53 3.97
C ALA A 31 -8.89 9.54 2.83
N ALA A 32 -8.20 10.69 2.87
CA ALA A 32 -8.27 11.69 1.82
C ALA A 32 -7.63 11.22 0.50
N ALA A 33 -6.50 10.51 0.57
CA ALA A 33 -5.75 10.07 -0.62
C ALA A 33 -6.52 9.05 -1.47
N PHE A 34 -7.29 8.18 -0.84
CA PHE A 34 -8.02 7.10 -1.53
C PHE A 34 -9.54 7.26 -1.49
N ASN A 35 -10.05 8.35 -0.90
CA ASN A 35 -11.46 8.54 -0.60
C ASN A 35 -12.06 7.36 0.20
N THR A 36 -11.28 6.85 1.17
CA THR A 36 -11.61 5.67 2.00
C THR A 36 -11.57 5.98 3.50
N PRO A 37 -12.61 6.60 4.08
CA PRO A 37 -12.68 6.85 5.52
C PRO A 37 -12.49 5.59 6.37
N LEU A 38 -13.14 4.46 6.04
CA LEU A 38 -12.98 3.23 6.82
C LEU A 38 -11.56 2.67 6.69
N GLY A 39 -11.00 2.71 5.47
CA GLY A 39 -9.61 2.33 5.23
C GLY A 39 -8.61 3.13 6.07
N GLY A 40 -8.82 4.44 6.22
CA GLY A 40 -7.98 5.31 7.05
C GLY A 40 -8.05 4.97 8.54
N ILE A 41 -9.24 4.66 9.07
CA ILE A 41 -9.43 4.26 10.47
C ILE A 41 -8.74 2.92 10.75
N VAL A 42 -8.96 1.93 9.89
CA VAL A 42 -8.40 0.58 10.06
C VAL A 42 -6.89 0.60 9.93
N PHE A 43 -6.33 1.36 8.98
CA PHE A 43 -4.88 1.59 8.89
C PHE A 43 -4.29 2.11 10.18
N ALA A 44 -4.99 3.04 10.81
CA ALA A 44 -4.48 3.66 12.01
C ALA A 44 -4.53 2.72 13.23
N ILE A 45 -5.56 1.88 13.31
CA ILE A 45 -5.66 0.81 14.32
C ILE A 45 -4.55 -0.22 14.11
N GLU A 46 -4.42 -0.71 12.88
CA GLU A 46 -3.60 -1.88 12.56
C GLU A 46 -2.11 -1.54 12.46
N GLU A 47 -1.75 -0.41 11.85
CA GLU A 47 -0.35 -0.06 11.55
C GLU A 47 0.20 1.10 12.41
N LEU A 48 -0.59 2.15 12.71
CA LEU A 48 -0.06 3.36 13.36
C LEU A 48 -0.03 3.29 14.89
N ILE A 49 -1.10 2.81 15.52
CA ILE A 49 -1.29 2.88 16.97
C ILE A 49 -1.05 1.53 17.65
N GLY A 50 -1.36 0.43 16.97
CA GLY A 50 -1.30 -0.91 17.53
C GLY A 50 -2.11 -1.03 18.84
N PRO A 51 -1.54 -1.56 19.94
CA PRO A 51 -2.30 -1.87 21.17
C PRO A 51 -2.85 -0.64 21.92
N HIS A 52 -2.40 0.58 21.59
CA HIS A 52 -2.81 1.81 22.30
C HIS A 52 -4.12 2.43 21.77
N PHE A 53 -4.80 1.77 20.81
CA PHE A 53 -5.97 2.32 20.13
C PHE A 53 -7.08 2.78 21.07
N HIS A 54 -7.29 2.06 22.19
CA HIS A 54 -8.40 2.32 23.11
C HIS A 54 -8.45 3.74 23.66
N ARG A 55 -7.30 4.42 23.80
CA ARG A 55 -7.18 5.76 24.36
C ARG A 55 -7.39 6.88 23.32
N MET A 56 -7.29 6.57 22.02
CA MET A 56 -7.13 7.56 20.94
C MET A 56 -8.31 7.58 19.94
N ARG A 57 -9.34 6.76 20.17
CA ARG A 57 -10.40 6.45 19.21
C ARG A 57 -11.21 7.68 18.75
N SER A 58 -11.71 8.49 19.68
CA SER A 58 -12.65 9.57 19.36
C SER A 58 -12.03 10.67 18.51
N SER A 59 -10.85 11.17 18.89
CA SER A 59 -10.12 12.20 18.13
C SER A 59 -9.76 11.73 16.73
N MET A 60 -9.37 10.46 16.59
CA MET A 60 -9.00 9.88 15.31
C MET A 60 -10.21 9.72 14.38
N LEU A 61 -11.33 9.19 14.90
CA LEU A 61 -12.56 9.06 14.14
C LEU A 61 -13.04 10.42 13.63
N ILE A 62 -13.06 11.44 14.49
CA ILE A 62 -13.45 12.81 14.11
C ILE A 62 -12.52 13.34 12.99
N ALA A 63 -11.21 13.18 13.13
CA ALA A 63 -10.26 13.65 12.13
C ALA A 63 -10.45 12.97 10.77
N VAL A 64 -10.66 11.64 10.75
CA VAL A 64 -10.89 10.89 9.51
C VAL A 64 -12.22 11.24 8.86
N ILE A 65 -13.28 11.40 9.65
CA ILE A 65 -14.60 11.82 9.15
C ILE A 65 -14.51 13.21 8.51
N ILE A 66 -13.89 14.18 9.21
CA ILE A 66 -13.71 15.54 8.67
C ILE A 66 -12.88 15.50 7.38
N ALA A 67 -11.78 14.74 7.37
CA ALA A 67 -10.94 14.62 6.18
C ALA A 67 -11.69 13.99 5.00
N GLY A 68 -12.50 12.95 5.25
CA GLY A 68 -13.36 12.33 4.24
C GLY A 68 -14.42 13.30 3.71
N MET A 69 -15.11 14.01 4.58
CA MET A 69 -16.12 15.01 4.19
C MET A 69 -15.51 16.14 3.35
N VAL A 70 -14.32 16.62 3.71
CA VAL A 70 -13.60 17.65 2.95
C VAL A 70 -13.13 17.11 1.59
N ALA A 71 -12.58 15.89 1.55
CA ALA A 71 -12.18 15.27 0.29
C ALA A 71 -13.37 15.10 -0.66
N GLN A 72 -14.51 14.64 -0.13
CA GLN A 72 -15.74 14.44 -0.91
C GLN A 72 -16.40 15.75 -1.33
N SER A 73 -16.32 16.82 -0.53
CA SER A 73 -16.87 18.11 -0.94
C SER A 73 -16.04 18.77 -2.04
N LEU A 74 -14.72 18.55 -2.06
CA LEU A 74 -13.82 19.12 -3.06
C LEU A 74 -13.75 18.31 -4.36
N VAL A 75 -13.68 16.98 -4.26
CA VAL A 75 -13.44 16.08 -5.40
C VAL A 75 -14.68 15.26 -5.78
N GLY A 76 -15.71 15.25 -4.92
CA GLY A 76 -16.94 14.49 -5.11
C GLY A 76 -16.93 13.11 -4.41
N PRO A 77 -18.11 12.53 -4.14
CA PRO A 77 -18.24 11.17 -3.62
C PRO A 77 -18.08 10.15 -4.77
N TYR A 78 -16.85 9.95 -5.24
CA TYR A 78 -16.57 8.93 -6.27
C TYR A 78 -15.85 7.72 -5.69
N LEU A 79 -16.14 6.55 -6.25
CA LEU A 79 -15.38 5.34 -6.02
C LEU A 79 -14.17 5.35 -6.96
N VAL A 80 -12.97 5.16 -6.41
CA VAL A 80 -11.73 5.23 -7.20
C VAL A 80 -11.76 4.25 -8.37
N PHE A 81 -12.31 3.05 -8.15
CA PHE A 81 -12.45 2.00 -9.16
C PHE A 81 -13.88 1.83 -9.69
N GLY A 82 -14.85 2.60 -9.22
CA GLY A 82 -16.26 2.42 -9.56
C GLY A 82 -16.92 1.24 -8.82
N SER A 83 -18.23 1.06 -9.04
CA SER A 83 -18.99 -0.06 -8.46
C SER A 83 -18.83 -1.28 -9.35
N LEU A 84 -18.00 -2.23 -8.94
CA LEU A 84 -17.80 -3.44 -9.71
C LEU A 84 -18.93 -4.43 -9.42
N ASN A 85 -19.59 -4.93 -10.46
CA ASN A 85 -20.55 -6.01 -10.32
C ASN A 85 -19.79 -7.34 -10.31
N VAL A 86 -19.38 -7.76 -9.12
CA VAL A 86 -18.64 -9.00 -8.91
C VAL A 86 -19.64 -10.10 -8.55
N ALA A 87 -19.68 -11.15 -9.37
CA ALA A 87 -20.51 -12.32 -9.07
C ALA A 87 -20.07 -12.96 -7.74
N SER A 88 -21.04 -13.55 -7.04
CA SER A 88 -20.78 -14.32 -5.82
C SER A 88 -19.68 -15.35 -6.09
N PRO A 89 -18.65 -15.44 -5.23
CA PRO A 89 -17.52 -16.31 -5.47
C PRO A 89 -17.96 -17.78 -5.43
N ASP A 90 -17.63 -18.52 -6.49
CA ASP A 90 -17.75 -19.97 -6.52
C ASP A 90 -16.55 -20.62 -5.82
N PHE A 91 -16.70 -21.83 -5.29
CA PHE A 91 -15.62 -22.58 -4.63
C PHE A 91 -14.41 -22.79 -5.56
N GLY A 92 -14.64 -22.87 -6.88
CA GLY A 92 -13.58 -22.98 -7.88
C GLY A 92 -12.57 -21.83 -7.86
N ILE A 93 -12.92 -20.64 -7.34
CA ILE A 93 -12.00 -19.49 -7.31
C ILE A 93 -10.98 -19.58 -6.17
N MET A 94 -11.17 -20.47 -5.19
CA MET A 94 -10.30 -20.56 -4.02
C MET A 94 -8.88 -21.02 -4.39
N GLY A 95 -8.73 -22.00 -5.29
CA GLY A 95 -7.42 -22.45 -5.77
C GLY A 95 -6.61 -21.31 -6.42
N PRO A 96 -7.16 -20.62 -7.42
CA PRO A 96 -6.57 -19.42 -8.01
C PRO A 96 -6.28 -18.32 -6.98
N THR A 97 -7.17 -18.12 -6.00
CA THR A 97 -6.98 -17.15 -4.91
C THR A 97 -5.72 -17.45 -4.11
N LEU A 98 -5.53 -18.70 -3.69
CA LEU A 98 -4.34 -19.12 -2.94
C LEU A 98 -3.07 -18.96 -3.77
N LEU A 99 -3.10 -19.36 -5.05
CA LEU A 99 -1.96 -19.25 -5.94
C LEU A 99 -1.51 -17.78 -6.09
N VAL A 100 -2.43 -16.89 -6.45
CA VAL A 100 -2.14 -15.46 -6.63
C VAL A 100 -1.65 -14.87 -5.32
N SER A 101 -2.29 -15.22 -4.19
CA SER A 101 -1.93 -14.67 -2.89
C SER A 101 -0.56 -15.13 -2.41
N CYS A 102 -0.18 -16.39 -2.66
CA CYS A 102 1.17 -16.88 -2.39
C CYS A 102 2.22 -16.14 -3.23
N LEU A 103 1.96 -15.95 -4.53
CA LEU A 103 2.88 -15.23 -5.41
C LEU A 103 3.04 -13.77 -4.96
N MET A 104 1.95 -13.09 -4.62
CA MET A 104 1.98 -11.73 -4.08
C MET A 104 2.67 -11.65 -2.71
N GLY A 105 2.49 -12.67 -1.87
CA GLY A 105 3.20 -12.81 -0.61
C GLY A 105 4.71 -12.87 -0.78
N VAL A 106 5.19 -13.69 -1.72
CA VAL A 106 6.61 -13.78 -2.05
C VAL A 106 7.13 -12.45 -2.59
N LEU A 107 6.46 -11.85 -3.57
CA LEU A 107 6.87 -10.56 -4.13
C LEU A 107 6.87 -9.45 -3.09
N GLY A 108 5.86 -9.38 -2.22
CA GLY A 108 5.78 -8.40 -1.14
C GLY A 108 6.88 -8.58 -0.11
N GLY A 109 7.19 -9.83 0.27
CA GLY A 109 8.29 -10.16 1.17
C GLY A 109 9.66 -9.79 0.59
N LEU A 110 9.92 -10.14 -0.68
CA LEU A 110 11.14 -9.78 -1.40
C LEU A 110 11.30 -8.26 -1.51
N SER A 111 10.20 -7.56 -1.81
CA SER A 111 10.16 -6.10 -1.89
C SER A 111 10.60 -5.46 -0.56
N CYS A 112 9.98 -5.88 0.55
CA CYS A 112 10.34 -5.40 1.88
C CYS A 112 11.80 -5.69 2.25
N LYS A 113 12.28 -6.90 1.96
CA LYS A 113 13.66 -7.30 2.20
C LYS A 113 14.64 -6.43 1.43
N SER A 114 14.39 -6.20 0.13
CA SER A 114 15.21 -5.33 -0.72
C SER A 114 15.21 -3.89 -0.18
N PHE A 115 14.06 -3.35 0.20
CA PHE A 115 13.97 -1.99 0.73
C PHE A 115 14.77 -1.80 2.02
N MET A 116 14.69 -2.77 2.94
CA MET A 116 15.47 -2.72 4.19
C MET A 116 16.97 -2.88 3.92
N PHE A 117 17.35 -3.79 3.02
CA PHE A 117 18.74 -3.99 2.63
C PHE A 117 19.35 -2.70 2.06
N ILE A 118 18.66 -2.05 1.12
CA ILE A 118 19.14 -0.84 0.45
C ILE A 118 19.16 0.34 1.40
N HIS A 119 18.14 0.49 2.26
CA HIS A 119 18.14 1.53 3.29
C HIS A 119 19.35 1.38 4.22
N THR A 120 19.63 0.16 4.68
CA THR A 120 20.79 -0.14 5.54
C THR A 120 22.10 0.11 4.80
N TRP A 121 22.22 -0.35 3.55
CA TRP A 121 23.41 -0.15 2.73
C TRP A 121 23.66 1.33 2.48
N LEU A 122 22.66 2.10 2.04
CA LEU A 122 22.77 3.55 1.82
C LEU A 122 23.14 4.30 3.11
N SER A 123 22.70 3.83 4.29
CA SER A 123 23.06 4.47 5.56
C SER A 123 24.57 4.53 5.82
N THR A 124 25.35 3.58 5.26
CA THR A 124 26.82 3.54 5.40
C THR A 124 27.57 4.26 4.28
N GLN A 125 26.85 4.73 3.25
CA GLN A 125 27.44 5.38 2.10
C GLN A 125 27.56 6.90 2.25
N THR A 126 28.52 7.49 1.54
CA THR A 126 28.71 8.94 1.46
C THR A 126 27.53 9.63 0.77
N LEU A 127 27.32 10.92 1.06
CA LEU A 127 26.28 11.73 0.41
C LEU A 127 26.40 11.69 -1.12
N ARG A 128 27.61 11.77 -1.67
CA ARG A 128 27.85 11.68 -3.13
C ARG A 128 27.37 10.35 -3.70
N SER A 129 27.64 9.24 -3.03
CA SER A 129 27.19 7.92 -3.47
C SER A 129 25.67 7.79 -3.42
N LYS A 130 25.00 8.42 -2.43
CA LYS A 130 23.53 8.43 -2.34
C LYS A 130 22.92 9.17 -3.54
N TYR A 131 23.39 10.37 -3.84
CA TYR A 131 22.90 11.12 -5.01
C TYR A 131 23.17 10.41 -6.33
N LEU A 132 24.37 9.80 -6.48
CA LEU A 132 24.69 9.03 -7.68
C LEU A 132 23.78 7.80 -7.83
N PHE A 133 23.53 7.08 -6.72
CA PHE A 133 22.62 5.94 -6.72
C PHE A 133 21.20 6.35 -7.11
N THR A 134 20.65 7.41 -6.52
CA THR A 134 19.35 7.97 -6.88
C THR A 134 19.30 8.40 -8.36
N ALA A 135 20.36 9.02 -8.88
CA ALA A 135 20.44 9.42 -10.29
C ALA A 135 20.45 8.21 -11.23
N VAL A 136 21.21 7.15 -10.90
CA VAL A 136 21.25 5.90 -11.67
C VAL A 136 19.89 5.21 -11.67
N LEU A 137 19.19 5.16 -10.54
CA LEU A 137 17.84 4.60 -10.46
C LEU A 137 16.83 5.42 -11.27
N GLY A 138 16.95 6.75 -11.25
CA GLY A 138 16.13 7.64 -12.07
C GLY A 138 16.36 7.42 -13.57
N LEU A 139 17.62 7.27 -14.00
CA LEU A 139 17.97 6.94 -15.39
C LEU A 139 17.44 5.55 -15.76
N ALA A 140 17.62 4.54 -14.90
CA ALA A 140 17.10 3.19 -15.13
C ALA A 140 15.58 3.20 -15.29
N LEU A 141 14.86 3.90 -14.41
CA LEU A 141 13.40 4.06 -14.52
C LEU A 141 13.01 4.79 -15.81
N GLY A 142 13.73 5.86 -16.18
CA GLY A 142 13.51 6.59 -17.43
C GLY A 142 13.69 5.69 -18.65
N THR A 143 14.77 4.90 -18.70
CA THR A 143 14.99 3.93 -19.79
C THR A 143 13.87 2.89 -19.85
N LEU A 144 13.48 2.32 -18.70
CA LEU A 144 12.40 1.36 -18.61
C LEU A 144 11.10 1.92 -19.21
N LEU A 145 10.74 3.16 -18.88
CA LEU A 145 9.55 3.83 -19.40
C LEU A 145 9.63 4.08 -20.92
N THR A 146 10.82 4.41 -21.45
CA THR A 146 10.98 4.63 -22.90
C THR A 146 10.87 3.35 -23.72
N PHE A 147 11.44 2.22 -23.24
CA PHE A 147 11.45 0.96 -23.99
C PHE A 147 10.09 0.26 -24.00
N THR A 148 9.28 0.48 -22.97
CA THR A 148 8.00 -0.22 -22.79
C THR A 148 6.83 0.48 -23.46
N HIS A 149 7.02 1.68 -24.03
CA HIS A 149 6.02 2.48 -24.76
C HIS A 149 4.63 2.54 -24.10
N SER A 150 4.57 2.40 -22.77
CA SER A 150 3.32 2.37 -22.04
C SER A 150 3.32 3.50 -21.02
N ASP A 151 2.60 4.57 -21.34
CA ASP A 151 2.24 5.63 -20.38
C ASP A 151 1.60 5.05 -19.10
N LEU A 152 1.09 3.82 -19.20
CA LEU A 152 0.52 3.00 -18.14
C LEU A 152 1.50 2.64 -17.01
N LEU A 153 2.81 2.56 -17.28
CA LEU A 153 3.82 2.24 -16.27
C LEU A 153 4.16 3.44 -15.37
N ALA A 154 3.96 4.66 -15.86
CA ALA A 154 4.23 5.87 -15.10
C ALA A 154 3.24 6.07 -13.92
N GLY A 155 3.72 6.70 -12.85
CA GLY A 155 2.92 7.07 -11.69
C GLY A 155 2.39 5.91 -10.84
N GLY A 156 1.41 6.21 -9.98
CA GLY A 156 0.86 5.27 -8.99
C GLY A 156 0.10 4.08 -9.58
N GLY A 157 -0.34 4.15 -10.84
CA GLY A 157 -1.01 3.06 -11.55
C GLY A 157 -2.53 2.95 -11.33
N ILE A 158 -3.17 3.89 -10.63
CA ILE A 158 -4.64 3.90 -10.47
C ILE A 158 -5.39 3.90 -11.83
N PRO A 159 -5.00 4.72 -12.84
CA PRO A 159 -5.64 4.66 -14.16
C PRO A 159 -5.50 3.30 -14.83
N LEU A 160 -4.33 2.66 -14.67
CA LEU A 160 -4.08 1.31 -15.18
C LEU A 160 -5.01 0.28 -14.51
N ILE A 161 -5.17 0.30 -13.19
CA ILE A 161 -6.10 -0.61 -12.49
C ILE A 161 -7.52 -0.41 -13.03
N ARG A 162 -7.96 0.84 -13.21
CA ARG A 162 -9.29 1.14 -13.79
C ARG A 162 -9.44 0.52 -15.18
N ASP A 163 -8.44 0.65 -16.04
CA ASP A 163 -8.45 0.04 -17.36
C ASP A 163 -8.51 -1.50 -17.30
N LEU A 164 -7.75 -2.13 -16.39
CA LEU A 164 -7.78 -3.59 -16.22
C LEU A 164 -9.13 -4.13 -15.75
N LEU A 165 -9.84 -3.35 -14.92
CA LEU A 165 -11.13 -3.69 -14.34
C LEU A 165 -12.29 -3.50 -15.32
N TRP A 166 -12.26 -2.44 -16.14
CA TRP A 166 -13.39 -2.05 -16.98
C TRP A 166 -13.21 -2.36 -18.46
N LYS A 167 -11.98 -2.46 -18.96
CA LYS A 167 -11.71 -2.78 -20.36
C LYS A 167 -11.34 -4.26 -20.49
N PRO A 168 -11.86 -4.97 -21.52
CA PRO A 168 -11.44 -6.32 -21.84
C PRO A 168 -10.08 -6.30 -22.57
N THR A 169 -9.06 -5.73 -21.94
CA THR A 169 -7.70 -5.67 -22.49
C THR A 169 -6.92 -6.93 -22.11
N GLN A 170 -6.34 -7.58 -23.11
CA GLN A 170 -5.24 -8.51 -22.85
C GLN A 170 -3.98 -7.72 -22.50
N ILE A 171 -3.17 -8.26 -21.59
CA ILE A 171 -1.93 -7.61 -21.18
C ILE A 171 -0.78 -8.60 -21.28
N SER A 172 0.40 -8.08 -21.60
CA SER A 172 1.61 -8.87 -21.61
C SER A 172 1.96 -9.34 -20.20
N PRO A 173 2.34 -10.62 -19.99
CA PRO A 173 2.84 -11.09 -18.70
C PRO A 173 4.05 -10.28 -18.19
N TRP A 174 4.84 -9.71 -19.09
CA TRP A 174 6.01 -8.89 -18.77
C TRP A 174 5.66 -7.59 -18.06
N LEU A 175 4.45 -7.04 -18.29
CA LEU A 175 3.99 -5.80 -17.67
C LEU A 175 3.98 -5.88 -16.13
N GLY A 176 3.68 -7.06 -15.57
CA GLY A 176 3.71 -7.26 -14.13
C GLY A 176 5.11 -7.11 -13.54
N PHE A 177 6.11 -7.66 -14.23
CA PHE A 177 7.51 -7.53 -13.85
C PHE A 177 8.01 -6.09 -14.01
N GLU A 178 7.67 -5.43 -15.11
CA GLU A 178 8.04 -4.04 -15.38
C GLU A 178 7.45 -3.09 -14.34
N LYS A 179 6.16 -3.23 -13.99
CA LYS A 179 5.53 -2.38 -12.96
C LYS A 179 6.12 -2.63 -11.58
N TRP A 180 6.38 -3.90 -11.25
CA TRP A 180 7.02 -4.26 -9.98
C TRP A 180 8.44 -3.68 -9.90
N LEU A 181 9.21 -3.79 -10.97
CA LEU A 181 10.55 -3.20 -11.07
C LEU A 181 10.50 -1.67 -10.97
N GLY A 182 9.57 -1.00 -11.65
CA GLY A 182 9.37 0.44 -11.54
C GLY A 182 9.06 0.89 -10.11
N MET A 183 8.22 0.13 -9.40
CA MET A 183 7.96 0.34 -7.97
C MET A 183 9.24 0.16 -7.13
N MET A 184 10.02 -0.90 -7.38
CA MET A 184 11.29 -1.12 -6.70
C MET A 184 12.25 0.05 -6.90
N LEU A 185 12.53 0.42 -8.15
CA LEU A 185 13.46 1.49 -8.51
C LEU A 185 13.05 2.83 -7.88
N THR A 186 11.77 3.18 -7.95
CA THR A 186 11.25 4.43 -7.38
C THR A 186 11.40 4.45 -5.87
N PHE A 187 11.02 3.38 -5.18
CA PHE A 187 11.04 3.35 -3.72
C PHE A 187 12.47 3.23 -3.16
N MET A 188 13.33 2.49 -3.83
CA MET A 188 14.76 2.34 -3.47
C MET A 188 15.54 3.65 -3.64
N SER A 189 15.08 4.57 -4.49
CA SER A 189 15.74 5.85 -4.73
C SER A 189 15.73 6.81 -3.54
N GLY A 190 14.89 6.56 -2.53
CA GLY A 190 14.73 7.41 -1.35
C GLY A 190 13.94 8.69 -1.59
N ILE A 191 13.36 8.85 -2.79
CA ILE A 191 12.45 9.98 -3.09
C ILE A 191 11.19 9.87 -2.23
N ALA A 192 10.65 11.03 -1.83
CA ALA A 192 9.41 11.09 -1.07
C ALA A 192 8.25 10.48 -1.88
N GLY A 193 7.79 9.30 -1.47
CA GLY A 193 6.70 8.58 -2.11
C GLY A 193 6.23 7.40 -1.28
N GLY A 194 4.98 6.99 -1.48
CA GLY A 194 4.39 5.81 -0.83
C GLY A 194 4.29 4.62 -1.80
N PHE A 195 4.38 3.39 -1.29
CA PHE A 195 4.22 2.18 -2.10
C PHE A 195 2.76 1.72 -2.24
N PHE A 196 1.79 2.33 -1.55
CA PHE A 196 0.39 1.87 -1.51
C PHE A 196 -0.24 1.75 -2.91
N ALA A 197 -0.32 2.84 -3.66
CA ALA A 197 -0.92 2.82 -5.00
C ALA A 197 -0.13 1.94 -6.00
N PRO A 198 1.21 2.03 -6.08
CA PRO A 198 2.00 1.11 -6.91
C PRO A 198 1.82 -0.37 -6.55
N ALA A 199 1.71 -0.72 -5.27
CA ALA A 199 1.48 -2.09 -4.82
C ALA A 199 0.10 -2.59 -5.25
N LEU A 200 -0.95 -1.76 -5.15
CA LEU A 200 -2.25 -2.09 -5.71
C LEU A 200 -2.15 -2.34 -7.22
N ALA A 201 -1.41 -1.51 -7.96
CA ALA A 201 -1.26 -1.64 -9.41
C ALA A 201 -0.53 -2.93 -9.80
N VAL A 202 0.57 -3.26 -9.14
CA VAL A 202 1.31 -4.51 -9.37
C VAL A 202 0.40 -5.71 -9.06
N GLY A 203 -0.28 -5.69 -7.90
CA GLY A 203 -1.22 -6.74 -7.53
C GLY A 203 -2.35 -6.93 -8.54
N ALA A 204 -2.93 -5.83 -9.04
CA ALA A 204 -3.96 -5.85 -10.07
C ALA A 204 -3.49 -6.51 -11.38
N ILE A 205 -2.28 -6.15 -11.82
CA ILE A 205 -1.67 -6.70 -13.04
C ILE A 205 -1.47 -8.20 -12.91
N PHE A 206 -0.87 -8.67 -11.81
CA PHE A 206 -0.66 -10.11 -11.59
C PHE A 206 -1.98 -10.87 -11.45
N GLY A 207 -3.00 -10.28 -10.81
CA GLY A 207 -4.35 -10.83 -10.77
C GLY A 207 -4.97 -10.97 -12.16
N LYS A 208 -4.79 -9.97 -13.03
CA LYS A 208 -5.23 -10.02 -14.44
C LYS A 208 -4.48 -11.09 -15.24
N ILE A 209 -3.16 -11.17 -15.09
CA ILE A 209 -2.32 -12.19 -15.76
C ILE A 209 -2.78 -13.59 -15.34
N ALA A 210 -3.01 -13.81 -14.04
CA ALA A 210 -3.52 -15.10 -13.55
C ALA A 210 -4.89 -15.44 -14.15
N ALA A 211 -5.80 -14.47 -14.23
CA ALA A 211 -7.10 -14.67 -14.87
C ALA A 211 -6.99 -15.05 -16.35
N GLN A 212 -6.04 -14.44 -17.08
CA GLN A 212 -5.77 -14.74 -18.49
C GLN A 212 -5.20 -16.14 -18.69
N ILE A 213 -4.19 -16.51 -17.89
CA ILE A 213 -3.53 -17.83 -17.98
C ILE A 213 -4.52 -18.95 -17.62
N LEU A 214 -5.35 -18.74 -16.60
CA LEU A 214 -6.32 -19.72 -16.13
C LEU A 214 -7.63 -19.70 -16.94
N ALA A 215 -7.76 -18.79 -17.92
CA ALA A 215 -8.96 -18.58 -18.73
C ALA A 215 -10.25 -18.44 -17.90
N LEU A 216 -10.17 -17.75 -16.75
CA LEU A 216 -11.29 -17.63 -15.81
C LEU A 216 -12.18 -16.43 -16.15
N PRO A 217 -13.52 -16.59 -16.14
CA PRO A 217 -14.45 -15.49 -16.39
C PRO A 217 -14.44 -14.44 -15.25
N GLN A 218 -14.05 -14.82 -14.03
CA GLN A 218 -14.00 -13.93 -12.86
C GLN A 218 -12.70 -13.12 -12.77
N ALA A 219 -12.27 -12.48 -13.87
CA ALA A 219 -11.04 -11.70 -13.91
C ALA A 219 -11.01 -10.57 -12.87
N THR A 220 -12.13 -9.88 -12.68
CA THR A 220 -12.29 -8.79 -11.69
C THR A 220 -11.97 -9.25 -10.28
N THR A 221 -12.45 -10.43 -9.87
CA THR A 221 -12.19 -10.96 -8.52
C THR A 221 -10.71 -11.25 -8.31
N LEU A 222 -10.03 -11.82 -9.31
CA LEU A 222 -8.58 -12.10 -9.22
C LEU A 222 -7.73 -10.83 -9.20
N ILE A 223 -8.15 -9.78 -9.92
CA ILE A 223 -7.52 -8.46 -9.85
C ILE A 223 -7.60 -7.91 -8.42
N LEU A 224 -8.79 -7.93 -7.81
CA LEU A 224 -8.98 -7.46 -6.42
C LEU A 224 -8.19 -8.31 -5.41
N ILE A 225 -8.14 -9.63 -5.60
CA ILE A 225 -7.33 -10.56 -4.79
C ILE A 225 -5.85 -10.17 -4.86
N GLY A 226 -5.31 -9.96 -6.06
CA GLY A 226 -3.92 -9.57 -6.25
C GLY A 226 -3.59 -8.23 -5.59
N MET A 227 -4.48 -7.24 -5.75
CA MET A 227 -4.37 -5.92 -5.10
C MET A 227 -4.29 -6.04 -3.58
N VAL A 228 -5.27 -6.71 -2.96
CA VAL A 228 -5.35 -6.87 -1.50
C VAL A 228 -4.16 -7.66 -0.98
N SER A 229 -3.79 -8.74 -1.66
CA SER A 229 -2.72 -9.61 -1.21
C SER A 229 -1.37 -8.92 -1.23
N LEU A 230 -1.00 -8.22 -2.31
CA LEU A 230 0.31 -7.55 -2.36
C LEU A 230 0.40 -6.39 -1.37
N LEU A 231 -0.67 -5.59 -1.25
CA LEU A 231 -0.69 -4.48 -0.29
C LEU A 231 -0.59 -5.01 1.15
N SER A 232 -1.34 -6.06 1.50
CA SER A 232 -1.25 -6.70 2.82
C SER A 232 0.15 -7.27 3.09
N SER A 233 0.76 -7.90 2.09
CA SER A 233 2.09 -8.50 2.17
C SER A 233 3.19 -7.48 2.45
N MET A 234 3.09 -6.28 1.86
CA MET A 234 4.08 -5.21 2.03
C MET A 234 3.80 -4.37 3.28
N ALA A 235 2.56 -3.93 3.46
CA ALA A 235 2.16 -3.08 4.58
C ALA A 235 2.10 -3.84 5.91
N ARG A 236 2.01 -5.18 5.87
CA ARG A 236 1.74 -6.04 7.05
C ARG A 236 0.41 -5.76 7.74
N ALA A 237 -0.55 -5.21 7.00
CA ALA A 237 -1.84 -4.74 7.48
C ALA A 237 -2.98 -5.38 6.65
N PRO A 238 -3.36 -6.64 6.93
CA PRO A 238 -4.37 -7.39 6.18
C PRO A 238 -5.77 -6.76 6.21
N PHE A 239 -6.21 -6.22 7.34
CA PHE A 239 -7.53 -5.60 7.42
C PHE A 239 -7.57 -4.27 6.68
N THR A 240 -6.48 -3.51 6.74
CA THR A 240 -6.32 -2.26 6.00
C THR A 240 -6.41 -2.49 4.52
N ALA A 241 -5.64 -3.45 3.99
CA ALA A 241 -5.65 -3.76 2.56
C ALA A 241 -7.04 -4.20 2.09
N LEU A 242 -7.70 -5.08 2.87
CA LEU A 242 -9.06 -5.53 2.62
C LEU A 242 -10.05 -4.37 2.54
N VAL A 243 -10.10 -3.54 3.60
CA VAL A 243 -11.08 -2.45 3.71
C VAL A 243 -10.84 -1.41 2.63
N LEU A 244 -9.59 -1.01 2.42
CA LEU A 244 -9.21 -0.02 1.41
C LEU A 244 -9.65 -0.46 0.01
N VAL A 245 -9.36 -1.69 -0.40
CA VAL A 245 -9.78 -2.18 -1.73
C VAL A 245 -11.30 -2.35 -1.81
N SER A 246 -11.94 -2.88 -0.77
CA SER A 246 -13.40 -3.06 -0.77
C SER A 246 -14.16 -1.74 -0.87
N GLU A 247 -13.65 -0.68 -0.21
CA GLU A 247 -14.25 0.65 -0.19
C GLU A 247 -14.02 1.37 -1.53
N MET A 248 -12.82 1.25 -2.13
CA MET A 248 -12.53 1.83 -3.44
C MET A 248 -13.31 1.19 -4.61
N SER A 249 -13.80 -0.04 -4.43
CA SER A 249 -14.44 -0.87 -5.47
C SER A 249 -15.91 -1.21 -5.22
N ASN A 250 -16.46 -0.81 -4.06
CA ASN A 250 -17.82 -1.13 -3.60
C ASN A 250 -18.20 -2.62 -3.74
N SER A 251 -17.22 -3.52 -3.57
CA SER A 251 -17.35 -4.95 -3.90
C SER A 251 -17.49 -5.82 -2.65
N HIS A 252 -18.59 -5.66 -1.92
CA HIS A 252 -18.82 -6.39 -0.67
C HIS A 252 -19.09 -7.90 -0.87
N ALA A 253 -19.48 -8.32 -2.08
CA ALA A 253 -19.78 -9.71 -2.40
C ALA A 253 -18.57 -10.65 -2.29
N VAL A 254 -17.34 -10.12 -2.38
CA VAL A 254 -16.10 -10.91 -2.38
C VAL A 254 -15.22 -10.67 -1.15
N ILE A 255 -15.77 -10.15 -0.05
CA ILE A 255 -15.02 -9.88 1.18
C ILE A 255 -14.27 -11.12 1.70
N LEU A 256 -14.90 -12.30 1.68
CA LEU A 256 -14.29 -13.54 2.18
C LEU A 256 -13.04 -13.95 1.37
N PRO A 257 -13.09 -14.09 0.03
CA PRO A 257 -11.89 -14.31 -0.78
C PRO A 257 -10.78 -13.27 -0.54
N LEU A 258 -11.14 -11.99 -0.43
CA LEU A 258 -10.17 -10.92 -0.17
C LEU A 258 -9.51 -11.04 1.20
N MET A 259 -10.26 -11.45 2.22
CA MET A 259 -9.74 -11.68 3.57
C MET A 259 -8.76 -12.86 3.60
N ILE A 260 -9.09 -13.95 2.89
CA ILE A 260 -8.17 -15.09 2.75
C ILE A 260 -6.91 -14.66 2.02
N ALA A 261 -7.06 -13.90 0.93
CA ALA A 261 -5.96 -13.41 0.13
C ALA A 261 -4.99 -12.49 0.91
N SER A 262 -5.54 -11.61 1.76
CA SER A 262 -4.73 -10.74 2.61
C SER A 262 -3.95 -11.54 3.64
N LEU A 263 -4.59 -12.50 4.32
CA LEU A 263 -3.95 -13.33 5.34
C LEU A 263 -2.87 -14.25 4.74
N VAL A 264 -3.15 -14.87 3.59
CA VAL A 264 -2.18 -15.74 2.90
C VAL A 264 -0.98 -14.93 2.42
N GLY A 265 -1.22 -13.78 1.78
CA GLY A 265 -0.15 -12.88 1.34
C GLY A 265 0.73 -12.45 2.52
N LEU A 266 0.10 -12.01 3.61
CA LEU A 266 0.78 -11.65 4.85
C LEU A 266 1.65 -12.80 5.39
N PHE A 267 1.07 -14.00 5.48
CA PHE A 267 1.72 -15.18 6.02
C PHE A 267 2.96 -15.55 5.18
N VAL A 268 2.79 -15.68 3.86
CA VAL A 268 3.88 -16.01 2.95
C VAL A 268 4.97 -14.94 2.96
N SER A 269 4.58 -13.66 2.99
CA SER A 269 5.53 -12.56 3.14
C SER A 269 6.35 -12.66 4.42
N ARG A 270 5.76 -13.16 5.54
CA ARG A 270 6.48 -13.37 6.81
C ARG A 270 7.47 -14.53 6.76
N LEU A 271 7.25 -15.51 5.90
CA LEU A 271 8.21 -16.59 5.65
C LEU A 271 9.45 -16.08 4.92
N VAL A 272 9.27 -15.13 3.99
CA VAL A 272 10.38 -14.51 3.24
C VAL A 272 11.16 -13.52 4.10
N GLU A 273 10.45 -12.65 4.81
CA GLU A 273 11.05 -11.63 5.66
C GLU A 273 10.16 -11.41 6.90
N LYS A 274 10.74 -11.51 8.09
CA LYS A 274 9.96 -11.44 9.35
C LYS A 274 9.57 -10.02 9.70
N ARG A 275 10.37 -9.02 9.30
CA ARG A 275 10.16 -7.62 9.67
C ARG A 275 9.28 -6.88 8.65
N SER A 276 8.43 -5.97 9.16
CA SER A 276 7.79 -4.93 8.34
C SER A 276 8.80 -3.83 8.03
N TYR A 277 8.75 -3.26 6.82
CA TYR A 277 9.58 -2.12 6.46
C TYR A 277 9.28 -0.88 7.33
N TYR A 278 8.02 -0.61 7.65
CA TYR A 278 7.65 0.51 8.53
C TYR A 278 8.15 0.31 9.95
N HIS A 279 8.06 -0.92 10.47
CA HIS A 279 8.59 -1.25 11.78
C HIS A 279 10.11 -1.05 11.82
N PHE A 280 10.83 -1.57 10.81
CA PHE A 280 12.27 -1.38 10.66
C PHE A 280 12.67 0.10 10.62
N GLN A 281 11.97 0.93 9.83
CA GLN A 281 12.23 2.37 9.86
C GLN A 281 12.00 2.94 11.25
N SER A 282 10.87 2.63 11.89
CA SER A 282 10.54 3.19 13.21
C SER A 282 11.63 2.89 14.26
N GLU A 283 12.21 1.69 14.25
CA GLU A 283 13.34 1.31 15.12
C GLU A 283 14.59 2.11 14.78
N HIS A 284 14.92 2.25 13.49
CA HIS A 284 16.08 3.00 13.03
C HIS A 284 16.02 4.48 13.45
N TRP A 285 14.85 5.12 13.29
CA TRP A 285 14.64 6.50 13.73
C TRP A 285 14.69 6.64 15.26
N LYS A 286 14.10 5.72 16.01
CA LYS A 286 14.19 5.72 17.49
C LYS A 286 15.64 5.59 17.97
N ALA A 287 16.43 4.72 17.34
CA ALA A 287 17.84 4.52 17.68
C ALA A 287 18.71 5.76 17.42
N GLN A 288 18.34 6.62 16.48
CA GLN A 288 19.02 7.89 16.21
C GLN A 288 18.58 9.02 17.14
N LEU A 289 17.32 9.04 17.57
CA LEU A 289 16.72 10.12 18.35
C LEU A 289 16.84 9.94 19.87
N ILE A 290 16.96 8.70 20.34
CA ILE A 290 17.19 8.38 21.75
C ILE A 290 18.70 8.13 21.89
N PRO A 291 19.51 9.12 22.33
CA PRO A 291 20.90 8.85 22.65
C PRO A 291 20.96 7.72 23.67
N LYS A 292 21.95 6.83 23.53
CA LYS A 292 22.25 5.79 24.52
C LYS A 292 22.67 6.46 25.84
N GLU A 293 21.73 6.98 26.61
CA GLU A 293 22.00 7.48 27.95
C GLU A 293 21.92 6.33 28.95
N LYS A 294 23.12 5.98 29.44
CA LYS A 294 23.45 5.30 30.71
C LYS A 294 23.13 3.81 30.82
N ALA A 295 23.99 3.01 30.19
CA ALA A 295 24.42 1.74 30.76
C ALA A 295 25.87 1.93 31.28
N SER A 296 25.99 2.44 32.50
CA SER A 296 27.19 2.38 33.34
C SER A 296 26.73 2.07 34.75
#